data_AF-A0A9E4BCG6-F1
#
_entry.id   AF-A0A9E4BCG6-F1
#
_cell.length_a   1.000
_cell.length_b   1.000
_cell.length_c   1.000
_cell.angle_alpha   90.00
_cell.angle_beta   90.00
_cell.angle_gamma   90.00
#
_symmetry.space_group_name_H-M   'P 1'
#
loop_
_entity.id
_entity.type
_entity.pdbx_description
1 polymer ?
#
loop_
_entity_poly.entity_id
_entity_poly.type
_entity_poly.pdbx_seq_one_letter_code
_entity_poly.pdbx_strand_id
1 'polypeptide(L)'
;MKFKCVVLLLFGLIGCGGQSPLENDAQRMLASVRDLEEELADLPQAIARYGEISAQFPHTEAEKTARARRAMLERVQTRLAEREAVPKDSIEAFDEAVVEIAPDYFATLKKLGTHYSKQIDVTTRFAANTGAGQIKEQAIGIWKKQDRMWSRYTFRPIPSNRLWQDQLCKDALNITEMLIAKPFRDYNDALDIINKGLDYASGEDVISRAKVYAAYCTFWQGKSEDFHQGVALAKEALSYEFLSDNNRARAHHVIGLCYAYIYQDSEDMAHLDEAIKALNEAVNIDGNMGDAKELLKALRQQRESVAS
;
A
#
# COMPACT_ATOMS: atom_id res chain seq x y z
N MET A 1 -6.01 32.25 23.17
CA MET A 1 -5.02 31.15 23.19
C MET A 1 -5.12 30.38 21.88
N LYS A 2 -4.12 30.50 21.01
CA LYS A 2 -4.01 29.75 19.75
C LYS A 2 -2.56 29.24 19.67
N PHE A 3 -2.35 27.94 19.87
CA PHE A 3 -1.06 27.31 19.64
C PHE A 3 -0.99 26.86 18.18
N LYS A 4 -0.08 27.46 17.40
CA LYS A 4 0.40 26.91 16.14
C LYS A 4 1.61 26.03 16.47
N CYS A 5 1.45 24.71 16.37
CA CYS A 5 2.58 23.79 16.37
C CYS A 5 3.31 23.90 15.02
N VAL A 6 4.52 24.45 15.06
CA VAL A 6 5.53 24.27 14.01
C VAL A 6 6.21 22.94 14.32
N VAL A 7 6.04 21.96 13.43
CA VAL A 7 6.78 20.70 13.48
C VAL A 7 8.21 21.00 13.04
N LEU A 8 9.12 21.02 14.01
CA LEU A 8 10.55 21.02 13.80
C LEU A 8 10.97 19.64 13.28
N LEU A 9 11.42 19.59 12.02
CA LEU A 9 12.17 18.47 11.47
C LEU A 9 13.48 18.34 12.25
N LEU A 10 13.54 17.35 13.12
CA LEU A 10 14.77 16.86 13.74
C LEU A 10 15.61 16.15 12.67
N PHE A 11 16.46 16.92 11.99
CA PHE A 11 17.66 16.37 11.38
C PHE A 11 18.57 15.89 12.52
N GLY A 12 18.75 14.58 12.61
CA GLY A 12 19.81 13.98 13.40
C GLY A 12 21.16 14.56 12.95
N LEU A 13 21.76 15.36 13.81
CA LEU A 13 23.11 15.89 13.69
C LEU A 13 24.12 14.74 13.75
N ILE A 14 24.39 14.13 12.60
CA ILE A 14 25.62 13.37 12.34
C ILE A 14 26.51 14.29 11.52
N GLY A 15 27.58 14.78 12.16
CA GLY A 15 28.71 15.56 11.63
C GLY A 15 28.56 16.20 10.25
N CYS A 16 28.26 17.50 10.20
CA CYS A 16 28.48 18.33 9.02
C CYS A 16 30.00 18.53 8.79
N GLY A 17 30.68 17.50 8.27
CA GLY A 17 31.87 17.71 7.45
C GLY A 17 31.39 18.24 6.11
N GLY A 18 31.74 19.48 5.76
CA GLY A 18 31.32 20.08 4.48
C GLY A 18 31.71 19.18 3.32
N GLN A 19 30.74 18.55 2.66
CA GLN A 19 30.97 17.86 1.40
C GLN A 19 31.53 18.88 0.41
N SER A 20 32.62 18.50 -0.28
CA SER A 20 33.26 19.39 -1.23
C SER A 20 32.26 19.77 -2.34
N PRO A 21 32.38 20.98 -2.93
CA PRO A 21 31.54 21.36 -4.08
C PRO A 21 31.56 20.30 -5.21
N LEU A 22 32.70 19.64 -5.40
CA LEU A 22 32.88 18.55 -6.36
C LEU A 22 32.01 17.32 -6.02
N GLU A 23 31.92 16.93 -4.75
CA GLU A 23 31.05 15.83 -4.30
C GLU A 23 29.58 16.18 -4.52
N ASN A 24 29.17 17.42 -4.22
CA ASN A 24 27.79 17.87 -4.42
C ASN A 24 27.40 17.86 -5.91
N ASP A 25 28.31 18.26 -6.80
CA ASP A 25 28.10 18.22 -8.24
C ASP A 25 27.97 16.78 -8.74
N ALA A 26 28.85 15.90 -8.28
CA ALA A 26 28.84 14.47 -8.62
C ALA A 26 27.54 13.80 -8.18
N GLN A 27 27.05 14.08 -6.97
CA GLN A 27 25.79 13.55 -6.45
C GLN A 27 24.57 14.04 -7.23
N ARG A 28 24.56 15.32 -7.66
CA ARG A 28 23.48 15.85 -8.50
C ARG A 28 23.41 15.14 -9.85
N MET A 29 24.54 14.89 -10.49
CA MET A 29 24.57 14.11 -11.73
C MET A 29 24.16 12.66 -11.49
N LEU A 30 24.68 12.01 -10.45
CA LEU A 30 24.31 10.64 -10.10
C LEU A 30 22.80 10.49 -9.94
N ALA A 31 22.14 11.43 -9.25
CA ALA A 31 20.70 11.44 -9.07
C ALA A 31 19.92 11.54 -10.40
N SER A 32 20.44 12.29 -11.38
CA SER A 32 19.81 12.45 -12.69
C SER A 32 19.90 11.22 -13.59
N VAL A 33 20.94 10.38 -13.44
CA VAL A 33 21.10 9.16 -14.27
C VAL A 33 19.99 8.15 -13.98
N ARG A 34 19.46 8.16 -12.77
CA ARG A 34 18.39 7.24 -12.35
C ARG A 34 17.10 7.39 -13.17
N ASP A 35 16.88 8.53 -13.84
CA ASP A 35 15.77 8.72 -14.78
C ASP A 35 15.93 7.87 -16.05
N LEU A 36 17.18 7.60 -16.46
CA LEU A 36 17.50 6.71 -17.59
C LEU A 36 17.36 5.23 -17.23
N GLU A 37 17.10 4.90 -15.97
CA GLU A 37 16.82 3.53 -15.54
C GLU A 37 15.32 3.20 -15.57
N GLU A 38 14.47 4.14 -16.01
CA GLU A 38 13.03 3.91 -16.04
C GLU A 38 12.60 2.94 -17.13
N GLU A 39 13.23 2.97 -18.29
CA GLU A 39 12.90 2.11 -19.41
C GLU A 39 14.07 1.19 -19.78
N LEU A 40 13.76 -0.03 -20.24
CA LEU A 40 14.81 -0.97 -20.65
C LEU A 40 15.60 -0.47 -21.86
N ALA A 41 14.95 0.33 -22.73
CA ALA A 41 15.58 0.88 -23.93
C ALA A 41 16.72 1.85 -23.60
N ASP A 42 16.65 2.50 -22.43
CA ASP A 42 17.61 3.52 -21.99
C ASP A 42 18.78 2.94 -21.19
N LEU A 43 18.78 1.63 -20.92
CA LEU A 43 19.83 0.93 -20.16
C LEU A 43 21.25 1.20 -20.72
N PRO A 44 21.52 1.13 -22.03
CA PRO A 44 22.85 1.46 -22.57
C PRO A 44 23.26 2.91 -22.26
N GLN A 45 22.31 3.85 -22.30
CA GLN A 45 22.55 5.24 -22.00
C GLN A 45 22.83 5.46 -20.51
N ALA A 46 22.08 4.80 -19.63
CA ALA A 46 22.32 4.82 -18.18
C ALA A 46 23.73 4.32 -17.83
N ILE A 47 24.14 3.17 -18.40
CA ILE A 47 25.49 2.60 -18.22
C ILE A 47 26.57 3.60 -18.67
N ALA A 48 26.40 4.21 -19.84
CA ALA A 48 27.33 5.21 -20.36
C ALA A 48 27.45 6.42 -19.44
N ARG A 49 26.32 6.96 -18.95
CA ARG A 49 26.29 8.12 -18.04
C ARG A 49 26.96 7.84 -16.69
N TYR A 50 26.76 6.66 -16.09
CA TYR A 50 27.51 6.30 -14.89
C TYR A 50 29.02 6.19 -15.15
N GLY A 51 29.41 5.76 -16.36
CA GLY A 51 30.80 5.77 -16.80
C GLY A 51 31.39 7.18 -16.91
N GLU A 52 30.63 8.12 -17.47
CA GLU A 52 31.03 9.53 -17.57
C GLU A 52 31.21 10.17 -16.19
N ILE A 53 30.27 9.95 -15.26
CA ILE A 53 30.38 10.44 -13.88
C ILE A 53 31.66 9.90 -13.24
N SER A 54 31.94 8.61 -13.46
CA SER A 54 33.12 7.98 -12.86
C SER A 54 34.44 8.58 -13.38
N ALA A 55 34.45 9.02 -14.64
CA ALA A 55 35.61 9.67 -15.25
C ALA A 55 35.74 11.15 -14.85
N GLN A 56 34.62 11.86 -14.69
CA GLN A 56 34.59 13.30 -14.40
C GLN A 56 34.84 13.63 -12.93
N PHE A 57 34.47 12.75 -11.99
CA PHE A 57 34.51 13.01 -10.55
C PHE A 57 35.40 12.01 -9.80
N PRO A 58 36.68 11.83 -10.18
CA PRO A 58 37.54 10.82 -9.56
C PRO A 58 37.67 11.04 -8.06
N HIS A 59 37.71 9.94 -7.29
CA HIS A 59 37.88 9.92 -5.83
C HIS A 59 36.74 10.51 -5.00
N THR A 60 35.55 10.69 -5.58
CA THR A 60 34.31 11.06 -4.86
C THR A 60 33.56 9.81 -4.38
N GLU A 61 32.65 9.94 -3.40
CA GLU A 61 31.77 8.84 -3.01
C GLU A 61 30.71 8.57 -4.08
N ALA A 62 30.25 9.62 -4.76
CA ALA A 62 29.41 9.51 -5.95
C ALA A 62 30.07 8.69 -7.07
N GLU A 63 31.38 8.82 -7.30
CA GLU A 63 32.13 8.01 -8.26
C GLU A 63 32.14 6.52 -7.90
N LYS A 64 32.43 6.20 -6.64
CA LYS A 64 32.37 4.80 -6.17
C LYS A 64 30.97 4.21 -6.39
N THR A 65 29.94 4.99 -6.10
CA THR A 65 28.53 4.60 -6.29
C THR A 65 28.21 4.41 -7.78
N ALA A 66 28.61 5.35 -8.64
CA ALA A 66 28.42 5.28 -10.09
C ALA A 66 29.11 4.05 -10.68
N ARG A 67 30.37 3.78 -10.29
CA ARG A 67 31.13 2.61 -10.74
C ARG A 67 30.47 1.30 -10.34
N ALA A 68 30.06 1.18 -9.08
CA ALA A 68 29.37 0.00 -8.58
C ALA A 68 28.03 -0.22 -9.31
N ARG A 69 27.24 0.86 -9.49
CA ARG A 69 25.97 0.82 -10.21
C ARG A 69 26.15 0.44 -11.67
N ARG A 70 27.13 1.03 -12.35
CA ARG A 70 27.49 0.70 -13.74
C ARG A 70 27.79 -0.79 -13.91
N ALA A 71 28.68 -1.34 -13.08
CA ALA A 71 29.05 -2.76 -13.16
C ALA A 71 27.84 -3.68 -12.95
N MET A 72 26.92 -3.29 -12.07
CA MET A 72 25.66 -4.00 -11.86
C MET A 72 24.76 -3.96 -13.11
N LEU A 73 24.58 -2.78 -13.71
CA LEU A 73 23.76 -2.60 -14.91
C LEU A 73 24.36 -3.25 -16.17
N GLU A 74 25.69 -3.31 -16.29
CA GLU A 74 26.36 -4.06 -17.35
C GLU A 74 26.03 -5.56 -17.28
N ARG A 75 26.00 -6.14 -16.07
CA ARG A 75 25.55 -7.53 -15.86
C ARG A 75 24.08 -7.71 -16.22
N VAL A 76 23.22 -6.74 -15.87
CA VAL A 76 21.81 -6.74 -16.29
C VAL A 76 21.70 -6.71 -17.81
N GLN A 77 22.48 -5.87 -18.49
CA GLN A 77 22.48 -5.77 -19.94
C GLN A 77 22.87 -7.09 -20.61
N THR A 78 23.93 -7.76 -20.12
CA THR A 78 24.32 -9.08 -20.58
C THR A 78 23.19 -10.09 -20.40
N ARG A 79 22.56 -10.12 -19.21
CA ARG A 79 21.44 -11.04 -18.95
C ARG A 79 20.24 -10.76 -19.86
N LEU A 80 19.88 -9.50 -20.07
CA LEU A 80 18.76 -9.10 -20.93
C LEU A 80 18.97 -9.47 -22.41
N ALA A 81 20.22 -9.57 -22.89
CA ALA A 81 20.51 -10.03 -24.24
C ALA A 81 20.10 -11.50 -24.48
N GLU A 82 20.01 -12.31 -23.42
CA GLU A 82 19.59 -13.71 -23.50
C GLU A 82 18.06 -13.87 -23.57
N ARG A 83 17.30 -12.79 -23.39
CA ARG A 83 15.84 -12.82 -23.20
C ARG A 83 15.08 -13.44 -24.37
N GLU A 84 15.54 -13.26 -25.60
CA GLU A 84 14.87 -13.81 -26.79
C GLU A 84 14.89 -15.34 -26.84
N ALA A 85 15.89 -15.96 -26.22
CA ALA A 85 16.00 -17.42 -26.14
C ALA A 85 15.19 -18.03 -24.98
N VAL A 86 14.60 -17.21 -24.11
CA VAL A 86 13.87 -17.67 -22.93
C VAL A 86 12.47 -18.14 -23.31
N PRO A 87 12.08 -19.38 -22.96
CA PRO A 87 10.72 -19.87 -23.13
C PRO A 87 9.68 -18.97 -22.43
N LYS A 88 8.48 -18.83 -23.02
CA LYS A 88 7.44 -17.92 -22.51
C LYS A 88 7.03 -18.20 -21.06
N ASP A 89 6.97 -19.48 -20.70
CA ASP A 89 6.65 -19.98 -19.36
C ASP A 89 7.77 -19.71 -18.33
N SER A 90 8.97 -19.34 -18.80
CA SER A 90 10.14 -19.05 -17.96
C SER A 90 10.45 -17.55 -17.85
N ILE A 91 9.64 -16.67 -18.45
CA ILE A 91 9.88 -15.22 -18.44
C ILE A 91 9.86 -14.64 -17.02
N GLU A 92 8.94 -15.10 -16.16
CA GLU A 92 8.88 -14.64 -14.76
C GLU A 92 10.20 -14.93 -14.02
N ALA A 93 10.66 -16.19 -14.04
CA ALA A 93 11.91 -16.59 -13.40
C ALA A 93 13.13 -15.87 -14.01
N PHE A 94 13.09 -15.58 -15.31
CA PHE A 94 14.12 -14.79 -15.96
C PHE A 94 14.17 -13.35 -15.45
N ASP A 95 13.02 -12.66 -15.38
CA ASP A 95 12.94 -11.30 -14.88
C ASP A 95 13.26 -11.24 -13.36
N GLU A 96 12.87 -12.26 -12.57
CA GLU A 96 13.27 -12.42 -11.16
C GLU A 96 14.80 -12.48 -11.03
N ALA A 97 15.49 -13.26 -11.88
CA ALA A 97 16.95 -13.33 -11.89
C ALA A 97 17.62 -12.00 -12.27
N VAL A 98 16.97 -11.16 -13.09
CA VAL A 98 17.45 -9.79 -13.37
C VAL A 98 17.34 -8.91 -12.12
N VAL A 99 16.24 -9.01 -11.36
CA VAL A 99 16.08 -8.30 -10.08
C VAL A 99 17.09 -8.79 -9.02
N GLU A 100 17.50 -10.06 -9.05
CA GLU A 100 18.58 -10.52 -8.16
C GLU A 100 19.92 -9.84 -8.46
N ILE A 101 20.21 -9.53 -9.73
CA ILE A 101 21.41 -8.79 -10.13
C ILE A 101 21.29 -7.32 -9.70
N ALA A 102 20.14 -6.69 -9.98
CA ALA A 102 19.88 -5.28 -9.68
C ALA A 102 18.51 -5.09 -8.99
N PRO A 103 18.44 -5.20 -7.65
CA PRO A 103 17.18 -5.25 -6.89
C PRO A 103 16.27 -4.02 -6.96
N ASP A 104 16.84 -2.89 -7.32
CA ASP A 104 16.22 -1.57 -7.41
C ASP A 104 16.12 -1.07 -8.87
N TYR A 105 16.44 -1.93 -9.86
CA TYR A 105 16.36 -1.57 -11.26
C TYR A 105 14.90 -1.46 -11.73
N PHE A 106 14.42 -0.22 -11.79
CA PHE A 106 12.99 0.09 -11.88
C PHE A 106 12.33 -0.53 -13.12
N ALA A 107 12.96 -0.50 -14.29
CA ALA A 107 12.37 -1.04 -15.52
C ALA A 107 11.96 -2.52 -15.40
N THR A 108 12.77 -3.36 -14.75
CA THR A 108 12.43 -4.78 -14.51
C THR A 108 11.40 -4.93 -13.39
N LEU A 109 11.53 -4.15 -12.31
CA LEU A 109 10.53 -4.12 -11.23
C LEU A 109 9.13 -3.79 -11.76
N LYS A 110 9.01 -2.82 -12.67
CA LYS A 110 7.74 -2.47 -13.33
C LYS A 110 7.14 -3.65 -14.09
N LYS A 111 7.96 -4.41 -14.82
CA LYS A 111 7.51 -5.56 -15.62
C LYS A 111 6.96 -6.68 -14.74
N LEU A 112 7.74 -7.12 -13.76
CA LEU A 112 7.30 -8.11 -12.77
C LEU A 112 6.11 -7.61 -11.98
N GLY A 113 6.14 -6.35 -11.56
CA GLY A 113 5.04 -5.73 -10.82
C GLY A 113 3.73 -5.75 -11.60
N THR A 114 3.79 -5.53 -12.91
CA THR A 114 2.61 -5.55 -13.78
C THR A 114 2.08 -6.97 -13.94
N HIS A 115 2.99 -7.95 -14.04
CA HIS A 115 2.65 -9.36 -14.12
C HIS A 115 1.97 -9.84 -12.83
N TYR A 116 2.57 -9.56 -11.66
CA TYR A 116 1.99 -9.93 -10.38
C TYR A 116 0.67 -9.24 -10.09
N SER A 117 0.54 -7.93 -10.38
CA SER A 117 -0.72 -7.21 -10.18
C SER A 117 -1.87 -7.81 -11.00
N LYS A 118 -1.61 -8.17 -12.26
CA LYS A 118 -2.61 -8.86 -13.10
C LYS A 118 -3.00 -10.22 -12.55
N GLN A 119 -2.03 -11.00 -12.06
CA GLN A 119 -2.33 -12.28 -11.44
C GLN A 119 -3.13 -12.10 -10.14
N ILE A 120 -2.76 -11.15 -9.28
CA ILE A 120 -3.50 -10.82 -8.06
C ILE A 120 -4.96 -10.48 -8.39
N ASP A 121 -5.22 -9.60 -9.38
CA ASP A 121 -6.58 -9.22 -9.76
C ASP A 121 -7.45 -10.42 -10.17
N VAL A 122 -6.90 -11.34 -10.97
CA VAL A 122 -7.63 -12.52 -11.45
C VAL A 122 -7.81 -13.55 -10.34
N THR A 123 -6.74 -13.86 -9.62
CA THR A 123 -6.70 -14.92 -8.60
C THR A 123 -7.56 -14.57 -7.39
N THR A 124 -7.55 -13.31 -6.94
CA THR A 124 -8.37 -12.86 -5.79
C THR A 124 -9.86 -12.95 -6.08
N ARG A 125 -10.30 -12.49 -7.26
CA ARG A 125 -11.70 -12.61 -7.69
C ARG A 125 -12.15 -14.07 -7.79
N PHE A 126 -11.31 -14.93 -8.39
CA PHE A 126 -11.63 -16.34 -8.50
C PHE A 126 -11.74 -17.02 -7.12
N ALA A 127 -10.79 -16.76 -6.23
CA ALA A 127 -10.79 -17.30 -4.88
C ALA A 127 -12.02 -16.83 -4.07
N ALA A 128 -12.33 -15.54 -4.09
CA ALA A 128 -13.48 -14.97 -3.38
C ALA A 128 -14.81 -15.57 -3.85
N ASN A 129 -14.96 -15.83 -5.15
CA ASN A 129 -16.18 -16.40 -5.73
C ASN A 129 -16.33 -17.90 -5.50
N THR A 130 -15.24 -18.65 -5.48
CA THR A 130 -15.26 -20.12 -5.38
C THR A 130 -15.05 -20.65 -3.96
N GLY A 131 -14.47 -19.84 -3.07
CA GLY A 131 -14.00 -20.29 -1.76
C GLY A 131 -12.83 -21.26 -1.83
N ALA A 132 -12.12 -21.34 -2.95
CA ALA A 132 -11.01 -22.28 -3.14
C ALA A 132 -9.77 -21.87 -2.33
N GLY A 133 -9.53 -22.54 -1.20
CA GLY A 133 -8.42 -22.25 -0.29
C GLY A 133 -7.03 -22.30 -0.95
N GLN A 134 -6.80 -23.23 -1.88
CA GLN A 134 -5.52 -23.29 -2.62
C GLN A 134 -5.25 -22.02 -3.45
N ILE A 135 -6.31 -21.43 -4.02
CA ILE A 135 -6.21 -20.22 -4.83
C ILE A 135 -6.07 -18.99 -3.95
N LYS A 136 -6.69 -19.00 -2.75
CA LYS A 136 -6.42 -18.01 -1.69
C LYS A 136 -4.92 -17.97 -1.36
N GLU A 137 -4.32 -19.12 -1.05
CA GLU A 137 -2.88 -19.22 -0.74
C GLU A 137 -2.00 -18.80 -1.91
N GLN A 138 -2.38 -19.13 -3.14
CA GLN A 138 -1.68 -18.66 -4.34
C GLN A 138 -1.70 -17.13 -4.45
N ALA A 139 -2.85 -16.49 -4.25
CA ALA A 139 -2.98 -15.03 -4.30
C ALA A 139 -2.09 -14.35 -3.26
N ILE A 140 -2.13 -14.83 -2.01
CA ILE A 140 -1.27 -14.34 -0.93
C ILE A 140 0.21 -14.53 -1.29
N GLY A 141 0.58 -15.69 -1.84
CA GLY A 141 1.94 -15.98 -2.27
C GLY A 141 2.46 -15.01 -3.33
N ILE A 142 1.64 -14.69 -4.33
CA ILE A 142 1.98 -13.70 -5.37
C ILE A 142 2.13 -12.29 -4.75
N TRP A 143 1.23 -11.90 -3.85
CA TRP A 143 1.33 -10.61 -3.16
C TRP A 143 2.60 -10.53 -2.29
N LYS A 144 2.97 -11.60 -1.59
CA LYS A 144 4.23 -11.65 -0.80
C LYS A 144 5.47 -11.53 -1.69
N LYS A 145 5.47 -12.11 -2.88
CA LYS A 145 6.54 -11.89 -3.88
C LYS A 145 6.62 -10.42 -4.29
N GLN A 146 5.46 -9.82 -4.62
CA GLN A 146 5.34 -8.40 -4.97
C GLN A 146 5.87 -7.49 -3.84
N ASP A 147 5.42 -7.68 -2.60
CA ASP A 147 5.86 -6.89 -1.44
C ASP A 147 7.37 -7.03 -1.18
N ARG A 148 7.89 -8.26 -1.19
CA ARG A 148 9.33 -8.50 -1.01
C ARG A 148 10.19 -7.80 -2.07
N MET A 149 9.69 -7.74 -3.30
CA MET A 149 10.38 -7.08 -4.40
C MET A 149 10.37 -5.56 -4.21
N TRP A 150 9.21 -4.96 -3.96
CA TRP A 150 9.05 -3.51 -3.88
C TRP A 150 9.53 -2.87 -2.58
N SER A 151 9.54 -3.61 -1.46
CA SER A 151 10.09 -3.13 -0.18
C SER A 151 11.59 -2.81 -0.22
N ARG A 152 12.31 -3.32 -1.24
CA ARG A 152 13.73 -3.03 -1.48
C ARG A 152 13.94 -1.78 -2.34
N TYR A 153 12.90 -1.29 -3.00
CA TYR A 153 12.97 -0.14 -3.89
C TYR A 153 12.70 1.15 -3.13
N THR A 154 13.58 2.15 -3.30
CA THR A 154 13.40 3.48 -2.70
C THR A 154 12.57 4.36 -3.64
N PHE A 155 11.29 4.55 -3.34
CA PHE A 155 10.42 5.41 -4.16
C PHE A 155 10.90 6.88 -4.17
N ARG A 156 10.99 7.44 -5.37
CA ARG A 156 11.23 8.87 -5.63
C ARG A 156 9.90 9.63 -5.75
N PRO A 157 9.84 10.93 -5.40
CA PRO A 157 8.63 11.75 -5.53
C PRO A 157 8.38 12.16 -6.99
N ILE A 158 8.19 11.19 -7.87
CA ILE A 158 7.89 11.36 -9.30
C ILE A 158 6.59 10.65 -9.66
N PRO A 159 5.87 11.08 -10.71
CA PRO A 159 4.57 10.51 -11.06
C PRO A 159 4.59 8.99 -11.28
N SER A 160 5.61 8.44 -11.96
CA SER A 160 5.70 7.00 -12.25
C SER A 160 5.80 6.15 -10.97
N ASN A 161 6.58 6.59 -9.98
CA ASN A 161 6.69 5.93 -8.69
C ASN A 161 5.41 6.05 -7.85
N ARG A 162 4.77 7.22 -7.87
CA ARG A 162 3.48 7.45 -7.21
C ARG A 162 2.42 6.45 -7.71
N LEU A 163 2.36 6.26 -9.03
CA LEU A 163 1.45 5.28 -9.64
C LEU A 163 1.71 3.85 -9.14
N TRP A 164 2.99 3.46 -8.99
CA TRP A 164 3.34 2.15 -8.46
C TRP A 164 3.02 1.98 -6.97
N GLN A 165 3.32 2.99 -6.16
CA GLN A 165 2.91 3.05 -4.76
C GLN A 165 1.41 2.80 -4.59
N ASP A 166 0.59 3.49 -5.38
CA ASP A 166 -0.86 3.34 -5.34
C ASP A 166 -1.32 2.00 -5.91
N GLN A 167 -0.62 1.46 -6.92
CA GLN A 167 -0.91 0.12 -7.45
C GLN A 167 -0.62 -0.98 -6.42
N LEU A 168 0.46 -0.87 -5.64
CA LEU A 168 0.77 -1.83 -4.58
C LEU A 168 -0.26 -1.81 -3.46
N CYS A 169 -0.75 -0.61 -3.09
CA CYS A 169 -1.86 -0.51 -2.15
C CYS A 169 -3.17 -1.09 -2.72
N LYS A 170 -3.42 -0.94 -4.03
CA LYS A 170 -4.57 -1.57 -4.71
C LYS A 170 -4.45 -3.09 -4.75
N ASP A 171 -3.26 -3.62 -5.00
CA ASP A 171 -3.00 -5.06 -4.94
C ASP A 171 -3.26 -5.60 -3.52
N ALA A 172 -2.82 -4.88 -2.48
CA ALA A 172 -3.13 -5.21 -1.08
C ALA A 172 -4.64 -5.15 -0.77
N LEU A 173 -5.36 -4.14 -1.29
CA LEU A 173 -6.81 -4.03 -1.20
C LEU A 173 -7.53 -5.25 -1.83
N ASN A 174 -7.11 -5.69 -3.01
CA ASN A 174 -7.71 -6.85 -3.69
C ASN A 174 -7.54 -8.13 -2.84
N ILE A 175 -6.35 -8.32 -2.25
CA ILE A 175 -6.11 -9.45 -1.35
C ILE A 175 -6.97 -9.34 -0.08
N THR A 176 -7.05 -8.14 0.50
CA THR A 176 -7.87 -7.86 1.70
C THR A 176 -9.34 -8.16 1.44
N GLU A 177 -9.90 -7.68 0.33
CA GLU A 177 -11.29 -7.93 -0.07
C GLU A 177 -11.59 -9.41 -0.24
N MET A 178 -10.65 -10.16 -0.85
CA MET A 178 -10.74 -11.62 -0.92
C MET A 178 -10.76 -12.24 0.48
N LEU A 179 -9.81 -11.88 1.36
CA LEU A 179 -9.67 -12.50 2.68
C LEU A 179 -10.88 -12.25 3.59
N ILE A 180 -11.50 -11.07 3.54
CA ILE A 180 -12.70 -10.77 4.34
C ILE A 180 -13.98 -11.35 3.74
N ALA A 181 -13.94 -11.89 2.52
CA ALA A 181 -15.11 -12.48 1.89
C ALA A 181 -15.64 -13.65 2.72
N LYS A 182 -16.96 -13.89 2.64
CA LYS A 182 -17.68 -14.90 3.43
C LYS A 182 -17.00 -16.28 3.49
N PRO A 183 -16.40 -16.82 2.41
CA PRO A 183 -15.75 -18.14 2.46
C PRO A 183 -14.51 -18.20 3.35
N PHE A 184 -13.84 -17.09 3.62
CA PHE A 184 -12.56 -17.08 4.32
C PHE A 184 -12.62 -16.36 5.67
N ARG A 185 -13.16 -15.13 5.72
CA ARG A 185 -13.24 -14.31 6.94
C ARG A 185 -11.91 -14.22 7.71
N ASP A 186 -10.82 -14.12 6.95
CA ASP A 186 -9.45 -14.15 7.47
C ASP A 186 -8.99 -12.74 7.82
N TYR A 187 -9.61 -12.16 8.86
CA TYR A 187 -9.42 -10.76 9.22
C TYR A 187 -8.01 -10.47 9.72
N ASN A 188 -7.32 -11.46 10.31
CA ASN A 188 -5.93 -11.40 10.77
C ASN A 188 -4.99 -11.05 9.64
N ASP A 189 -4.89 -11.94 8.65
CA ASP A 189 -4.05 -11.74 7.48
C ASP A 189 -4.50 -10.52 6.66
N ALA A 190 -5.81 -10.25 6.60
CA ALA A 190 -6.34 -9.09 5.88
C ALA A 190 -5.85 -7.76 6.45
N LEU A 191 -5.81 -7.60 7.78
CA LEU A 191 -5.35 -6.36 8.42
C LEU A 191 -3.85 -6.14 8.20
N ASP A 192 -3.04 -7.18 8.35
CA ASP A 192 -1.59 -7.10 8.15
C ASP A 192 -1.28 -6.67 6.70
N ILE A 193 -1.98 -7.25 5.74
CA ILE A 193 -1.81 -6.95 4.31
C ILE A 193 -2.28 -5.53 3.98
N ILE A 194 -3.43 -5.08 4.48
CA ILE A 194 -3.90 -3.72 4.17
C ILE A 194 -3.06 -2.64 4.85
N ASN A 195 -2.56 -2.89 6.07
CA ASN A 195 -1.61 -1.99 6.74
C ASN A 195 -0.31 -1.89 5.93
N LYS A 196 0.18 -3.02 5.41
CA LYS A 196 1.33 -2.99 4.51
C LYS A 196 1.04 -2.23 3.20
N GLY A 197 -0.18 -2.33 2.68
CA GLY A 197 -0.65 -1.53 1.55
C GLY A 197 -0.63 -0.02 1.85
N LEU A 198 -1.08 0.37 3.05
CA LEU A 198 -1.07 1.77 3.52
C LEU A 198 0.35 2.34 3.62
N ASP A 199 1.36 1.53 3.95
CA ASP A 199 2.77 1.97 3.93
C ASP A 199 3.23 2.40 2.53
N TYR A 200 2.69 1.80 1.47
CA TYR A 200 3.00 2.17 0.10
C TYR A 200 2.21 3.39 -0.37
N ALA A 201 0.96 3.51 0.06
CA ALA A 201 -0.04 4.41 -0.52
C ALA A 201 0.38 5.89 -0.55
N SER A 202 0.04 6.59 -1.63
CA SER A 202 0.40 7.99 -1.85
C SER A 202 -0.74 8.86 -2.42
N GLY A 203 -1.69 8.23 -3.10
CA GLY A 203 -2.94 8.80 -3.58
C GLY A 203 -3.97 8.85 -2.46
N GLU A 204 -4.62 9.99 -2.27
CA GLU A 204 -5.60 10.12 -1.20
C GLU A 204 -6.81 9.20 -1.45
N ASP A 205 -7.15 8.91 -2.71
CA ASP A 205 -8.22 7.98 -3.14
C ASP A 205 -7.99 6.56 -2.66
N VAL A 206 -6.78 6.04 -2.87
CA VAL A 206 -6.42 4.69 -2.44
C VAL A 206 -6.24 4.63 -0.91
N ILE A 207 -5.68 5.68 -0.29
CA ILE A 207 -5.53 5.78 1.16
C ILE A 207 -6.89 5.72 1.86
N SER A 208 -7.85 6.54 1.40
CA SER A 208 -9.16 6.62 2.03
C SER A 208 -9.90 5.28 1.97
N ARG A 209 -9.89 4.60 0.81
CA ARG A 209 -10.44 3.24 0.66
C ARG A 209 -9.72 2.24 1.56
N ALA A 210 -8.39 2.21 1.57
CA ALA A 210 -7.61 1.31 2.40
C ALA A 210 -7.91 1.48 3.90
N LYS A 211 -8.07 2.72 4.37
CA LYS A 211 -8.48 2.99 5.76
C LYS A 211 -9.86 2.44 6.11
N VAL A 212 -10.83 2.45 5.20
CA VAL A 212 -12.15 1.81 5.43
C VAL A 212 -11.99 0.30 5.67
N TYR A 213 -11.18 -0.37 4.85
CA TYR A 213 -10.95 -1.81 5.00
C TYR A 213 -10.10 -2.15 6.23
N ALA A 214 -9.09 -1.35 6.54
CA ALA A 214 -8.32 -1.48 7.78
C ALA A 214 -9.23 -1.30 9.02
N ALA A 215 -10.12 -0.30 9.01
CA ALA A 215 -11.10 -0.10 10.08
C ALA A 215 -12.04 -1.32 10.23
N TYR A 216 -12.54 -1.86 9.11
CA TYR A 216 -13.39 -3.05 9.12
C TYR A 216 -12.66 -4.28 9.67
N CYS A 217 -11.41 -4.52 9.26
CA CYS A 217 -10.62 -5.63 9.78
C CYS A 217 -10.27 -5.43 11.27
N THR A 218 -9.94 -4.21 11.68
CA THR A 218 -9.68 -3.86 13.09
C THR A 218 -10.89 -4.18 13.97
N PHE A 219 -12.11 -3.86 13.51
CA PHE A 219 -13.33 -4.22 14.23
C PHE A 219 -13.46 -5.75 14.39
N TRP A 220 -13.25 -6.53 13.34
CA TRP A 220 -13.44 -7.99 13.38
C TRP A 220 -12.33 -8.77 14.09
N GLN A 221 -11.12 -8.22 14.16
CA GLN A 221 -10.06 -8.77 15.01
C GLN A 221 -10.20 -8.36 16.48
N GLY A 222 -10.81 -7.19 16.69
CA GLY A 222 -10.59 -6.40 17.89
C GLY A 222 -11.08 -7.06 19.17
N LYS A 223 -10.30 -6.87 20.23
CA LYS A 223 -10.84 -6.84 21.59
C LYS A 223 -11.51 -5.48 21.80
N SER A 224 -12.25 -5.31 22.89
CA SER A 224 -12.99 -4.06 23.16
C SER A 224 -12.15 -2.78 23.08
N GLU A 225 -10.86 -2.90 23.42
CA GLU A 225 -9.84 -1.85 23.34
C GLU A 225 -9.55 -1.35 21.90
N ASP A 226 -9.79 -2.16 20.85
CA ASP A 226 -9.47 -1.83 19.46
C ASP A 226 -10.62 -1.09 18.73
N PHE A 227 -11.82 -1.06 19.29
CA PHE A 227 -12.97 -0.42 18.64
C PHE A 227 -12.78 1.09 18.44
N HIS A 228 -12.08 1.77 19.35
CA HIS A 228 -11.73 3.17 19.20
C HIS A 228 -10.79 3.41 18.01
N GLN A 229 -9.85 2.50 17.75
CA GLN A 229 -8.96 2.57 16.59
C GLN A 229 -9.74 2.39 15.29
N GLY A 230 -10.66 1.41 15.25
CA GLY A 230 -11.57 1.23 14.10
C GLY A 230 -12.39 2.48 13.80
N VAL A 231 -12.93 3.14 14.83
CA VAL A 231 -13.65 4.43 14.67
C VAL A 231 -12.74 5.53 14.14
N ALA A 232 -11.51 5.64 14.66
CA ALA A 232 -10.56 6.65 14.23
C ALA A 232 -10.22 6.50 12.74
N LEU A 233 -9.87 5.29 12.30
CA LEU A 233 -9.56 4.99 10.90
C LEU A 233 -10.74 5.28 9.96
N ALA A 234 -11.96 4.89 10.35
CA ALA A 234 -13.16 5.16 9.56
C ALA A 234 -13.49 6.66 9.47
N LYS A 235 -13.31 7.42 10.55
CA LYS A 235 -13.47 8.89 10.55
C LYS A 235 -12.42 9.58 9.69
N GLU A 236 -11.16 9.12 9.76
CA GLU A 236 -10.11 9.61 8.87
C GLU A 236 -10.44 9.32 7.40
N ALA A 237 -10.94 8.13 7.07
CA ALA A 237 -11.40 7.82 5.71
C ALA A 237 -12.51 8.78 5.24
N LEU A 238 -13.48 9.08 6.10
CA LEU A 238 -14.59 10.00 5.78
C LEU A 238 -14.14 11.46 5.57
N SER A 239 -12.98 11.85 6.10
CA SER A 239 -12.44 13.20 5.90
C SER A 239 -11.98 13.49 4.48
N TYR A 240 -11.83 12.45 3.65
CA TYR A 240 -11.43 12.56 2.25
C TYR A 240 -12.65 12.80 1.33
N GLU A 241 -12.55 13.79 0.45
CA GLU A 241 -13.67 14.26 -0.41
C GLU A 241 -14.07 13.25 -1.50
N PHE A 242 -13.12 12.52 -2.07
CA PHE A 242 -13.34 11.58 -3.18
C PHE A 242 -13.66 10.15 -2.70
N LEU A 243 -13.89 9.92 -1.40
CA LEU A 243 -14.33 8.61 -0.92
C LEU A 243 -15.69 8.27 -1.56
N SER A 244 -15.76 7.15 -2.28
CA SER A 244 -16.99 6.74 -2.97
C SER A 244 -18.13 6.47 -1.99
N ASP A 245 -19.38 6.64 -2.43
CA ASP A 245 -20.56 6.46 -1.59
C ASP A 245 -20.62 5.07 -0.94
N ASN A 246 -20.28 4.00 -1.68
CA ASN A 246 -20.21 2.65 -1.12
C ASN A 246 -19.20 2.56 0.05
N ASN A 247 -18.03 3.17 -0.10
CA ASN A 247 -17.03 3.19 0.96
C ASN A 247 -17.40 4.14 2.10
N ARG A 248 -18.10 5.25 1.84
CA ARG A 248 -18.68 6.13 2.88
C ARG A 248 -19.71 5.36 3.71
N ALA A 249 -20.62 4.65 3.05
CA ALA A 249 -21.60 3.79 3.72
C ALA A 249 -20.92 2.71 4.58
N ARG A 250 -19.88 2.05 4.04
CA ARG A 250 -19.08 1.06 4.78
C ARG A 250 -18.33 1.68 5.97
N ALA A 251 -17.75 2.87 5.83
CA ALA A 251 -17.10 3.57 6.94
C ALA A 251 -18.09 3.89 8.07
N HIS A 252 -19.26 4.43 7.73
CA HIS A 252 -20.34 4.65 8.69
C HIS A 252 -20.84 3.37 9.34
N HIS A 253 -20.95 2.28 8.57
CA HIS A 253 -21.32 0.97 9.11
C HIS A 253 -20.30 0.47 10.14
N VAL A 254 -18.99 0.58 9.86
CA VAL A 254 -17.93 0.23 10.82
C VAL A 254 -18.02 1.08 12.09
N ILE A 255 -18.22 2.40 11.96
CA ILE A 255 -18.41 3.27 13.13
C ILE A 255 -19.60 2.82 13.97
N GLY A 256 -20.71 2.47 13.33
CA GLY A 256 -21.90 1.93 13.97
C GLY A 256 -21.64 0.64 14.73
N LEU A 257 -20.92 -0.30 14.10
CA LEU A 257 -20.51 -1.56 14.70
C LEU A 257 -19.63 -1.34 15.94
N CYS A 258 -18.57 -0.54 15.83
CA CYS A 258 -17.68 -0.26 16.95
C CYS A 258 -18.43 0.36 18.14
N TYR A 259 -19.24 1.40 17.91
CA TYR A 259 -19.96 2.05 19.01
C TYR A 259 -21.04 1.15 19.63
N ALA A 260 -21.66 0.26 18.86
CA ALA A 260 -22.60 -0.72 19.41
C ALA A 260 -21.93 -1.64 20.43
N TYR A 261 -20.70 -2.09 20.16
CA TYR A 261 -19.94 -2.92 21.10
C TYR A 261 -19.37 -2.11 22.27
N ILE A 262 -18.84 -0.90 22.02
CA ILE A 262 -18.40 -0.01 23.12
C ILE A 262 -19.57 0.26 24.08
N TYR A 263 -20.79 0.44 23.57
CA TYR A 263 -21.97 0.58 24.39
C TYR A 263 -22.29 -0.70 25.19
N GLN A 264 -22.17 -1.89 24.60
CA GLN A 264 -22.39 -3.15 25.33
C GLN A 264 -21.46 -3.29 26.53
N ASP A 265 -20.22 -2.80 26.44
CA ASP A 265 -19.25 -2.87 27.53
C ASP A 265 -19.41 -1.74 28.56
N SER A 266 -19.78 -0.54 28.12
CA SER A 266 -19.82 0.67 28.97
C SER A 266 -21.20 1.01 29.53
N GLU A 267 -22.27 0.53 28.88
CA GLU A 267 -23.66 0.94 29.07
C GLU A 267 -23.91 2.47 28.93
N ASP A 268 -22.95 3.21 28.35
CA ASP A 268 -23.08 4.65 28.13
C ASP A 268 -23.98 4.95 26.92
N MET A 269 -25.12 5.59 27.18
CA MET A 269 -26.11 5.97 26.17
C MET A 269 -25.54 6.89 25.08
N ALA A 270 -24.47 7.63 25.34
CA ALA A 270 -23.79 8.42 24.29
C ALA A 270 -23.21 7.51 23.19
N HIS A 271 -22.70 6.34 23.54
CA HIS A 271 -22.20 5.36 22.56
C HIS A 271 -23.35 4.73 21.76
N LEU A 272 -24.48 4.40 22.41
CA LEU A 272 -25.67 3.92 21.71
C LEU A 272 -26.18 4.94 20.69
N ASP A 273 -26.19 6.22 21.06
CA ASP A 273 -26.63 7.32 20.21
C ASP A 273 -25.73 7.49 18.98
N GLU A 274 -24.41 7.44 19.16
CA GLU A 274 -23.44 7.48 18.06
C GLU A 274 -23.54 6.25 17.15
N ALA A 275 -23.78 5.06 17.70
CA ALA A 275 -24.00 3.85 16.91
C ALA A 275 -25.24 3.99 16.00
N ILE A 276 -26.37 4.43 16.57
CA ILE A 276 -27.61 4.65 15.81
C ILE A 276 -27.42 5.72 14.74
N LYS A 277 -26.76 6.83 15.07
CA LYS A 277 -26.49 7.91 14.12
C LYS A 277 -25.66 7.41 12.94
N ALA A 278 -24.55 6.71 13.21
CA ALA A 278 -23.68 6.19 12.15
C ALA A 278 -24.39 5.16 11.27
N LEU A 279 -25.18 4.24 11.84
CA LEU A 279 -25.93 3.26 11.05
C LEU A 279 -27.03 3.90 10.20
N ASN A 280 -27.67 4.98 10.67
CA ASN A 280 -28.60 5.75 9.84
C ASN A 280 -27.90 6.33 8.61
N GLU A 281 -26.72 6.94 8.78
CA GLU A 281 -25.95 7.45 7.64
C GLU A 281 -25.56 6.34 6.67
N ALA A 282 -25.12 5.19 7.19
CA ALA A 282 -24.79 4.03 6.34
C ALA A 282 -25.98 3.58 5.48
N VAL A 283 -27.16 3.43 6.09
CA VAL A 283 -28.40 2.98 5.41
C VAL A 283 -28.97 4.06 4.48
N ASN A 284 -28.80 5.34 4.82
CA ASN A 284 -29.22 6.46 3.96
C ASN A 284 -28.39 6.51 2.67
N ILE A 285 -27.10 6.20 2.74
CA ILE A 285 -26.20 6.17 1.59
C ILE A 285 -26.40 4.86 0.79
N ASP A 286 -26.40 3.71 1.45
CA ASP A 286 -26.64 2.40 0.83
C ASP A 286 -27.80 1.66 1.49
N GLY A 287 -28.98 1.80 0.87
CA GLY A 287 -30.20 1.15 1.30
C GLY A 287 -30.18 -0.39 1.20
N ASN A 288 -29.13 -1.02 0.68
CA ASN A 288 -29.04 -2.48 0.57
C ASN A 288 -28.17 -3.13 1.66
N MET A 289 -27.65 -2.35 2.62
CA MET A 289 -26.87 -2.89 3.75
C MET A 289 -27.78 -3.60 4.77
N GLY A 290 -28.14 -4.86 4.49
CA GLY A 290 -29.01 -5.68 5.33
C GLY A 290 -28.57 -5.75 6.79
N ASP A 291 -27.31 -6.11 7.04
CA ASP A 291 -26.73 -6.23 8.38
C ASP A 291 -26.82 -4.89 9.16
N ALA A 292 -26.59 -3.76 8.50
CA ALA A 292 -26.67 -2.44 9.12
C ALA A 292 -28.11 -2.08 9.51
N LYS A 293 -29.11 -2.44 8.69
CA LYS A 293 -30.53 -2.24 8.99
C LYS A 293 -30.99 -3.07 10.18
N GLU A 294 -30.58 -4.33 10.23
CA GLU A 294 -30.93 -5.24 11.33
C GLU A 294 -30.36 -4.73 12.65
N LEU A 295 -29.08 -4.35 12.66
CA LEU A 295 -28.44 -3.78 13.84
C LEU A 295 -29.10 -2.46 14.26
N LEU A 296 -29.36 -1.55 13.32
CA LEU A 296 -30.02 -0.28 13.59
C LEU A 296 -31.40 -0.46 14.24
N LYS A 297 -32.17 -1.45 13.78
CA LYS A 297 -33.48 -1.78 14.37
C LYS A 297 -33.32 -2.25 15.82
N ALA A 298 -32.37 -3.14 16.08
CA ALA A 298 -32.12 -3.66 17.43
C ALA A 298 -31.70 -2.55 18.40
N LEU A 299 -30.76 -1.68 18.00
CA LEU A 299 -30.28 -0.58 18.85
C LEU A 299 -31.38 0.45 19.15
N ARG A 300 -32.29 0.73 18.21
CA ARG A 300 -33.45 1.59 18.45
C ARG A 300 -34.40 1.02 19.51
N GLN A 301 -34.71 -0.28 19.42
CA GLN A 301 -35.55 -0.95 20.40
C GLN A 301 -34.92 -0.93 21.80
N GLN A 302 -33.62 -1.14 21.88
CA GLN A 302 -32.88 -1.06 23.14
C GLN A 302 -32.89 0.36 23.72
N ARG A 303 -32.73 1.39 22.87
CA ARG A 303 -32.83 2.79 23.30
C ARG A 303 -34.21 3.11 23.88
N GLU A 304 -35.28 2.64 23.24
CA GLU A 304 -36.65 2.82 23.70
C GLU A 304 -36.91 2.13 25.05
N SER A 305 -36.38 0.92 25.25
CA SER A 305 -36.58 0.17 26.50
C SER A 305 -35.84 0.76 27.70
N VAL A 306 -34.75 1.51 27.48
CA VAL A 306 -34.02 2.21 28.55
C VAL A 306 -34.66 3.56 28.88
N ALA A 307 -35.39 4.16 27.93
CA ALA A 307 -36.08 5.43 28.11
C ALA A 307 -37.47 5.31 28.79
N SER A 308 -38.04 4.10 28.82
CA SER A 308 -39.31 3.76 29.48
C SER A 308 -39.14 3.39 30.94
#